data_AF-A0A535N6B7-F1
#
_entry.id   AF-A0A535N6B7-F1
#
_cell.length_a   1.000
_cell.length_b   1.000
_cell.length_c   1.000
_cell.angle_alpha   90.00
_cell.angle_beta   90.00
_cell.angle_gamma   90.00
#
_symmetry.space_group_name_H-M   'P 1'
#
loop_
_entity.id
_entity.type
_entity.pdbx_description
1 polymer ?
#
loop_
_entity_poly.entity_id
_entity_poly.type
_entity_poly.pdbx_seq_one_letter_code
_entity_poly.pdbx_strand_id
1 'polypeptide(L)'
;DELKARVGGDVITIATTDNAASAAELASKFGLTPAADNGTLRIEASDGAALIPRLVRDLSARVTAVTLRRPSLDDVFLKLTGRAIREEQAGALDRMRMMGARFGGRRR
;
A
#
# COMPACT_ATOMS: atom_id res chain seq x y z
N ASP A 1 16.89 -7.62 -2.68
CA ASP A 1 15.69 -7.10 -3.37
C ASP A 1 14.33 -7.63 -2.88
N GLU A 2 14.26 -8.49 -1.87
CA GLU A 2 12.97 -9.01 -1.35
C GLU A 2 12.15 -8.00 -0.51
N LEU A 3 12.79 -6.97 0.05
CA LEU A 3 12.12 -5.95 0.86
C LEU A 3 11.29 -4.96 0.01
N LYS A 4 11.62 -4.78 -1.28
CA LYS A 4 10.81 -3.96 -2.21
C LYS A 4 9.48 -4.63 -2.55
N ALA A 5 9.45 -5.96 -2.59
CA ALA A 5 8.24 -6.74 -2.89
C ALA A 5 7.19 -6.67 -1.76
N ARG A 6 7.57 -6.20 -0.57
CA ARG A 6 6.72 -6.24 0.64
C ARG A 6 6.01 -4.93 0.99
N VAL A 7 6.31 -3.80 0.35
CA VAL A 7 5.93 -2.49 0.94
C VAL A 7 5.12 -1.56 0.05
N GLY A 8 4.90 -1.86 -1.23
CA GLY A 8 3.98 -1.07 -2.03
C GLY A 8 3.66 -1.79 -3.31
N GLY A 9 2.49 -2.43 -3.36
CA GLY A 9 1.99 -2.96 -4.63
C GLY A 9 1.89 -1.84 -5.66
N ASP A 10 2.21 -2.16 -6.91
CA ASP A 10 1.88 -1.34 -8.05
C ASP A 10 0.37 -1.04 -8.05
N VAL A 11 0.02 0.23 -8.25
CA VAL A 11 -1.36 0.65 -8.39
C VAL A 11 -1.68 0.73 -9.87
N ILE A 12 -2.64 -0.07 -10.31
CA ILE A 12 -3.13 -0.09 -11.67
C ILE A 12 -4.50 0.57 -11.68
N THR A 13 -4.67 1.60 -12.49
CA THR A 13 -5.98 2.20 -12.75
C THR A 13 -6.37 1.87 -14.18
N ILE A 14 -7.52 1.24 -14.35
CA ILE A 14 -8.07 0.90 -15.67
C ILE A 14 -9.43 1.59 -15.88
N ALA A 15 -9.66 2.07 -17.08
CA ALA A 15 -10.98 2.50 -17.53
C ALA A 15 -11.46 1.52 -18.58
N THR A 16 -12.71 1.11 -18.48
CA THR A 16 -13.35 0.19 -19.42
C THR A 16 -14.69 0.74 -19.88
N THR A 17 -15.23 0.18 -20.96
CA THR A 17 -16.58 0.53 -21.43
C THR A 17 -17.67 0.17 -20.43
N ASP A 18 -17.44 -0.85 -19.59
CA ASP A 18 -18.33 -1.25 -18.50
C ASP A 18 -17.50 -1.64 -17.27
N ASN A 19 -17.32 -0.67 -16.38
CA ASN A 19 -16.54 -0.86 -15.16
C ASN A 19 -17.24 -1.78 -14.16
N ALA A 20 -18.57 -1.83 -14.14
CA ALA A 20 -19.28 -2.68 -13.19
C ALA A 20 -19.11 -4.16 -13.55
N ALA A 21 -19.29 -4.50 -14.82
CA ALA A 21 -19.03 -5.84 -15.33
C ALA A 21 -17.56 -6.23 -15.17
N SER A 22 -16.65 -5.31 -15.53
CA SER A 22 -15.21 -5.55 -15.38
C SER A 22 -14.79 -5.75 -13.93
N ALA A 23 -15.40 -5.04 -12.98
CA ALA A 23 -15.12 -5.21 -11.56
C ALA A 23 -15.50 -6.61 -11.05
N ALA A 24 -16.69 -7.09 -11.43
CA ALA A 24 -17.14 -8.44 -11.10
C ALA A 24 -16.26 -9.51 -11.75
N GLU A 25 -15.84 -9.29 -12.99
CA GLU A 25 -14.97 -10.19 -13.74
C GLU A 25 -13.56 -10.27 -13.12
N LEU A 26 -13.01 -9.14 -12.68
CA LEU A 26 -11.73 -9.09 -11.96
C LEU A 26 -11.78 -9.85 -10.63
N ALA A 27 -12.88 -9.72 -9.89
CA ALA A 27 -13.08 -10.45 -8.65
C ALA A 27 -13.21 -11.96 -8.90
N SER A 28 -13.98 -12.36 -9.92
CA SER A 28 -14.26 -13.77 -10.19
C SER A 28 -13.11 -14.50 -10.89
N LYS A 29 -12.48 -13.89 -11.91
CA LYS A 29 -11.43 -14.54 -12.72
C LYS A 29 -10.04 -14.41 -12.10
N PHE A 30 -9.74 -13.26 -11.50
CA PHE A 30 -8.40 -12.94 -11.02
C PHE A 30 -8.29 -12.93 -9.50
N GLY A 31 -9.40 -13.01 -8.77
CA GLY A 31 -9.41 -12.89 -7.31
C GLY A 31 -8.96 -11.51 -6.83
N LEU A 32 -9.08 -10.49 -7.68
CA LEU A 32 -8.67 -9.11 -7.38
C LEU A 32 -9.85 -8.33 -6.83
N THR A 33 -9.60 -7.41 -5.92
CA THR A 33 -10.61 -6.48 -5.37
C THR A 33 -10.44 -5.09 -5.99
N PRO A 34 -11.01 -4.85 -7.18
CA PRO A 34 -10.96 -3.51 -7.78
C PRO A 34 -11.82 -2.54 -6.98
N ALA A 35 -11.28 -1.37 -6.67
CA ALA A 35 -12.03 -0.25 -6.13
C ALA A 35 -12.53 0.63 -7.29
N ALA A 36 -13.84 0.82 -7.39
CA ALA A 36 -14.40 1.76 -8.36
C ALA A 36 -14.18 3.19 -7.87
N ASP A 37 -13.51 4.00 -8.69
CA ASP A 37 -13.20 5.40 -8.41
C ASP A 37 -13.45 6.26 -9.65
N ASN A 38 -14.39 7.20 -9.57
CA ASN A 38 -14.68 8.20 -10.61
C ASN A 38 -14.79 7.66 -12.05
N GLY A 39 -15.41 6.49 -12.24
CA GLY A 39 -15.52 5.87 -13.57
C GLY A 39 -14.26 5.13 -14.03
N THR A 40 -13.41 4.73 -13.10
CA THR A 40 -12.26 3.85 -13.31
C THR A 40 -12.22 2.76 -12.24
N LEU A 41 -11.45 1.71 -12.48
CA LEU A 41 -11.20 0.64 -11.53
C LEU A 41 -9.74 0.70 -11.10
N ARG A 42 -9.52 0.79 -9.79
CA ARG A 42 -8.20 0.80 -9.16
C ARG A 42 -7.91 -0.57 -8.56
N ILE A 43 -6.75 -1.12 -8.89
CA ILE A 43 -6.30 -2.45 -8.49
C ILE A 43 -4.90 -2.30 -7.88
N GLU A 44 -4.66 -2.93 -6.74
CA GLU A 44 -3.33 -3.01 -6.14
C GLU A 44 -2.75 -4.40 -6.39
N ALA A 45 -1.59 -4.48 -7.02
CA ALA A 45 -0.95 -5.75 -7.39
C ALA A 45 0.55 -5.70 -7.11
N SER A 46 1.17 -6.82 -6.75
CA SER A 46 2.61 -6.86 -6.49
C SER A 46 3.47 -6.63 -7.74
N ASP A 47 2.97 -7.02 -8.91
CA ASP A 47 3.62 -6.77 -10.21
C ASP A 47 2.57 -6.30 -11.22
N GLY A 48 2.33 -4.99 -11.25
CA GLY A 48 1.31 -4.42 -12.12
C GLY A 48 1.71 -4.44 -13.60
N ALA A 49 3.01 -4.36 -13.90
CA ALA A 49 3.50 -4.40 -15.27
C ALA A 49 3.22 -5.75 -15.94
N ALA A 50 3.42 -6.86 -15.23
CA ALA A 50 3.09 -8.19 -15.75
C ALA A 50 1.57 -8.47 -15.78
N LEU A 51 0.80 -7.82 -14.91
CA LEU A 51 -0.65 -8.01 -14.81
C LEU A 51 -1.40 -7.30 -15.95
N ILE A 52 -0.95 -6.12 -16.40
CA ILE A 52 -1.63 -5.31 -17.43
C ILE A 52 -1.93 -6.08 -18.72
N PRO A 53 -0.97 -6.78 -19.37
CA PRO A 53 -1.26 -7.53 -20.59
C PRO A 53 -2.30 -8.63 -20.40
N ARG A 54 -2.36 -9.24 -19.20
CA ARG A 54 -3.34 -10.28 -18.87
C ARG A 54 -4.73 -9.67 -18.68
N LEU A 55 -4.81 -8.53 -17.99
CA LEU A 55 -6.06 -7.80 -17.83
C LEU A 55 -6.64 -7.37 -19.18
N VAL A 56 -5.82 -6.76 -20.05
CA VAL A 56 -6.27 -6.29 -21.37
C VAL A 56 -6.73 -7.43 -22.27
N ARG A 57 -6.15 -8.63 -22.12
CA ARG A 57 -6.50 -9.80 -22.93
C ARG A 57 -7.73 -10.55 -22.43
N ASP A 58 -7.85 -10.73 -21.11
CA ASP A 58 -8.84 -11.66 -20.54
C ASP A 58 -10.10 -10.95 -19.99
N LEU A 59 -10.11 -9.60 -19.95
CA LEU A 59 -11.31 -8.80 -19.70
C LEU A 59 -12.24 -8.83 -20.90
N SER A 60 -13.54 -9.00 -20.63
CA SER A 60 -14.58 -9.01 -21.66
C SER A 60 -14.87 -7.60 -22.18
N ALA A 61 -14.74 -6.58 -21.33
CA ALA A 61 -14.96 -5.20 -21.70
C ALA A 61 -13.75 -4.60 -22.43
N ARG A 62 -14.01 -3.69 -23.37
CA ARG A 62 -12.93 -2.95 -24.03
C ARG A 62 -12.29 -2.00 -23.01
N VAL A 63 -10.99 -2.19 -22.80
CA VAL A 63 -10.16 -1.26 -22.02
C VAL A 63 -9.91 0.00 -22.83
N THR A 64 -10.26 1.16 -22.28
CA THR A 64 -10.12 2.48 -22.93
C THR A 64 -8.86 3.21 -22.47
N ALA A 65 -8.47 3.02 -21.20
CA ALA A 65 -7.25 3.59 -20.64
C ALA A 65 -6.67 2.68 -19.55
N VAL A 66 -5.34 2.67 -19.45
CA VAL A 66 -4.60 1.97 -18.39
C VAL A 66 -3.48 2.87 -17.89
N THR A 67 -3.41 3.04 -16.58
CA THR A 67 -2.38 3.81 -15.91
C THR A 67 -1.72 2.92 -14.86
N LEU A 68 -0.38 2.81 -14.92
CA LEU A 68 0.42 2.12 -13.92
C LEU A 68 1.15 3.15 -13.07
N ARG A 69 0.92 3.13 -11.76
CA ARG A 69 1.69 3.90 -10.79
C ARG A 69 2.46 2.96 -9.88
N ARG A 70 3.77 2.88 -10.10
CA ARG A 70 4.70 2.21 -9.20
C ARG A 70 5.09 3.16 -8.08
N PRO A 71 4.71 2.91 -6.81
CA PRO A 71 5.17 3.73 -5.69
C PRO A 71 6.70 3.70 -5.64
N SER A 72 7.32 4.87 -5.43
CA SER A 72 8.77 4.96 -5.37
C SER A 72 9.30 4.30 -4.09
N LEU A 73 10.60 3.98 -4.09
CA LEU A 73 11.28 3.43 -2.91
C LEU A 73 11.20 4.39 -1.71
N ASP A 74 11.15 5.70 -1.97
CA ASP A 74 11.03 6.75 -0.95
C ASP A 74 9.68 6.73 -0.21
N ASP A 75 8.58 6.45 -0.92
CA ASP A 75 7.23 6.35 -0.33
C ASP A 75 7.09 5.13 0.59
N VAL A 76 7.79 4.06 0.25
CA VAL A 76 7.92 2.82 1.03
C VAL A 76 8.76 3.05 2.29
N PHE A 77 9.83 3.83 2.19
CA PHE A 77 10.73 4.13 3.30
C PHE A 77 10.05 5.00 4.37
N LEU A 78 9.18 5.93 3.97
CA LEU A 78 8.40 6.77 4.88
C LEU A 78 7.38 5.98 5.71
N LYS A 79 6.74 4.94 5.15
CA LYS A 79 5.78 4.10 5.89
C LYS A 79 6.45 3.23 6.96
N LEU A 80 7.70 2.80 6.75
CA LEU A 80 8.46 2.00 7.72
C LEU A 80 9.09 2.85 8.83
N THR A 81 9.60 4.03 8.50
CA THR A 81 10.25 4.92 9.48
C THR A 81 9.27 5.66 10.41
N GLY A 82 7.99 5.74 10.05
CA GLY A 82 6.92 6.24 10.92
C GLY A 82 6.68 5.42 12.21
N ARG A 83 7.18 4.17 12.27
CA ARG A 83 7.19 3.36 13.52
C ARG A 83 8.51 3.47 14.28
N ALA A 84 9.65 3.50 13.58
CA ALA A 84 10.97 3.54 14.22
C ALA A 84 11.20 4.82 15.05
N ILE A 85 10.74 5.99 14.56
CA ILE A 85 10.96 7.25 15.27
C ILE A 85 10.07 7.38 16.53
N ARG A 86 8.89 6.73 16.56
CA ARG A 86 8.03 6.72 17.76
C ARG A 86 8.55 5.82 18.88
N GLU A 87 9.12 4.66 18.54
CA GLU A 87 9.64 3.74 19.56
C GLU A 87 10.91 4.30 20.24
N GLU A 88 11.78 4.98 19.50
CA GLU A 88 13.01 5.53 20.06
C GLU A 88 12.76 6.70 21.03
N GLN A 89 11.76 7.55 20.73
CA GLN A 89 11.32 8.62 21.64
C GLN A 89 10.60 8.07 22.88
N ALA A 90 9.76 7.04 22.71
CA ALA A 90 9.07 6.40 23.84
C ALA A 90 10.06 5.75 24.82
N GLY A 91 11.07 5.02 24.31
CA GLY A 91 12.10 4.39 25.16
C GLY A 91 13.02 5.39 25.85
N ALA A 92 13.35 6.51 25.21
CA ALA A 92 14.16 7.56 25.83
C ALA A 92 13.42 8.29 26.96
N LEU A 93 12.14 8.64 26.74
CA LEU A 93 11.29 9.30 27.73
C LEU A 93 10.99 8.39 28.93
N ASP A 94 10.75 7.09 28.71
CA ASP A 94 10.55 6.12 29.81
C ASP A 94 11.83 5.92 30.65
N ARG A 95 13.01 5.87 30.02
CA ARG A 95 14.29 5.77 30.73
C ARG A 95 14.58 7.00 31.59
N MET A 96 14.26 8.21 31.11
CA MET A 96 14.40 9.43 31.90
C MET A 96 13.45 9.46 33.10
N ARG A 97 12.20 8.98 32.93
CA ARG A 97 11.22 8.88 34.04
C ARG A 97 11.66 7.91 35.13
N MET A 98 12.20 6.75 34.75
CA MET A 98 12.69 5.74 35.72
C MET A 98 13.95 6.20 36.48
N MET A 99 14.83 6.98 35.85
CA MET A 99 16.00 7.59 36.52
C MET A 99 15.59 8.66 37.55
N GLY A 100 14.63 9.54 37.21
CA GLY A 100 14.14 10.57 38.13
C GLY A 100 13.47 10.01 39.39
N ALA A 101 12.73 8.91 39.26
CA ALA A 101 12.07 8.25 40.39
C ALA A 101 13.03 7.59 41.39
N ARG A 102 14.27 7.24 40.97
CA ARG A 102 15.29 6.64 41.85
C ARG A 102 16.08 7.66 42.68
N PHE A 103 16.18 8.90 42.23
CA PHE A 103 16.92 9.97 42.92
C PHE A 103 16.02 10.89 43.77
N GLY A 104 14.69 10.90 43.57
CA GLY A 104 13.76 11.74 44.33
C GLY A 104 13.36 11.21 45.72
N GLY A 105 13.77 10.00 46.08
CA GLY A 105 13.27 9.29 47.26
C GLY A 105 14.11 9.41 48.53
N ARG A 106 14.65 10.58 48.89
CA ARG A 106 15.09 10.86 50.28
C ARG A 106 15.42 12.33 50.53
N ARG A 107 14.43 13.16 50.85
CA ARG A 107 14.64 14.30 51.76
C ARG A 107 13.53 14.32 52.80
N ARG A 108 13.98 14.21 54.05
CA ARG A 108 13.21 14.42 55.27
C ARG A 108 12.70 15.85 55.31
#